data_AF-A0A661T723-F1
#
_entry.id   AF-A0A661T723-F1
#
_cell.length_a   1.000
_cell.length_b   1.000
_cell.length_c   1.000
_cell.angle_alpha   90.00
_cell.angle_beta   90.00
_cell.angle_gamma   90.00
#
_symmetry.space_group_name_H-M   'P 1'
#
loop_
_entity.id
_entity.type
_entity.pdbx_description
1 polymer ?
#
loop_
_entity_poly.entity_id
_entity_poly.type
_entity_poly.pdbx_seq_one_letter_code
_entity_poly.pdbx_strand_id
1 'polypeptide(L)' 'MMSEHKIITLPGTMPLGKRIRGVSREISMWLASLEEPYDAGKDVVHLAGCERDGCYRYHYTLDRSVKDPGEEKAGTPV' A
#
# COMPACT_ATOMS: atom_id res chain seq x y z
N MET A 1 -11.32 -12.19 6.32
CA MET A 1 -10.60 -11.02 6.89
C MET A 1 -10.95 -9.82 6.03
N MET A 2 -11.31 -8.69 6.63
CA MET A 2 -11.54 -7.45 5.86
C MET A 2 -10.19 -6.94 5.37
N SER A 3 -10.04 -6.73 4.06
CA SER A 3 -8.83 -6.13 3.51
C SER A 3 -8.75 -4.66 3.90
N GLU A 4 -7.75 -4.30 4.70
CA GLU A 4 -7.49 -2.91 5.08
C GLU A 4 -7.06 -2.12 3.85
N HIS A 5 -7.66 -0.94 3.67
CA HIS A 5 -7.36 -0.09 2.53
C HIS A 5 -7.41 1.38 2.92
N LYS A 6 -6.69 2.20 2.16
CA LYS A 6 -6.59 3.64 2.37
C LYS A 6 -6.64 4.36 1.03
N ILE A 7 -7.52 5.35 0.94
CA ILE A 7 -7.55 6.28 -0.17
C ILE A 7 -6.89 7.58 0.28
N ILE A 8 -5.91 8.05 -0.49
CA ILE A 8 -5.21 9.32 -0.28
C ILE A 8 -5.55 10.24 -1.44
N THR A 9 -6.19 11.37 -1.15
CA THR A 9 -6.56 12.37 -2.14
C THR A 9 -5.69 13.61 -2.00
N LEU A 10 -5.04 14.02 -3.08
CA LEU A 10 -4.19 15.21 -3.14
C LEU A 10 -4.62 16.16 -4.27
N PRO A 11 -4.43 17.48 -4.14
CA PRO A 11 -4.74 18.44 -5.19
C PRO A 11 -4.03 18.14 -6.51
N GLY A 12 -4.73 18.27 -7.64
CA GLY A 12 -4.18 18.03 -8.98
C GLY A 12 -3.07 19.00 -9.39
N THR A 13 -3.05 20.18 -8.76
CA THR A 13 -2.05 21.23 -8.93
C THR A 13 -0.79 21.02 -8.08
N MET A 14 -0.79 20.04 -7.18
CA MET A 14 0.34 19.82 -6.28
C MET A 14 1.57 19.30 -7.05
N PRO A 15 2.75 19.93 -6.91
CA PRO A 15 3.99 19.46 -7.54
C PRO A 15 4.35 18.03 -7.12
N LEU A 16 4.97 17.25 -8.02
CA LEU A 16 5.27 15.83 -7.79
C LEU A 16 6.04 15.59 -6.48
N GLY A 17 7.10 16.35 -6.20
CA GLY A 17 7.88 16.19 -4.98
C GLY A 17 7.06 16.41 -3.70
N LYS A 18 6.10 17.36 -3.72
CA LYS A 18 5.16 17.57 -2.61
C LYS A 18 4.14 16.44 -2.53
N ARG A 19 3.70 15.91 -3.66
CA ARG A 19 2.78 14.76 -3.71
C ARG A 19 3.40 13.52 -3.08
N ILE A 20 4.62 13.17 -3.45
CA ILE A 20 5.33 12.02 -2.87
C ILE A 20 5.42 12.17 -1.36
N ARG A 21 5.88 13.33 -0.85
CA ARG A 21 5.94 13.59 0.59
C ARG A 21 4.58 13.50 1.29
N GLY A 22 3.54 14.03 0.65
CA GLY A 22 2.17 13.99 1.16
C GLY A 22 1.64 12.56 1.28
N VAL A 23 1.78 11.77 0.21
CA VAL A 23 1.39 10.36 0.19
C VAL A 23 2.17 9.57 1.23
N SER A 24 3.50 9.71 1.29
CA SER A 24 4.33 9.00 2.27
C SER A 24 3.89 9.29 3.70
N ARG A 25 3.61 10.56 4.03
CA ARG A 25 3.14 10.94 5.36
C ARG A 25 1.79 10.29 5.70
N GLU A 26 0.84 10.35 4.78
CA GLU A 26 -0.49 9.75 4.97
C GLU A 26 -0.42 8.23 5.14
N ILE A 27 0.45 7.54 4.39
CA ILE A 27 0.70 6.11 4.57
C ILE A 27 1.28 5.85 5.97
N SER A 28 2.32 6.58 6.38
CA SER A 28 2.91 6.38 7.72
C SER A 28 1.89 6.60 8.84
N MET A 29 1.03 7.60 8.74
CA MET A 29 -0.04 7.84 9.73
C MET A 29 -1.09 6.73 9.70
N TRP A 30 -1.46 6.25 8.52
CA TRP A 30 -2.38 5.13 8.39
C TRP A 30 -1.80 3.85 9.03
N LEU A 31 -0.56 3.48 8.71
CA LEU A 31 0.11 2.31 9.28
C LEU A 31 0.27 2.39 10.81
N ALA A 32 0.49 3.60 11.35
CA ALA A 32 0.55 3.82 12.79
C ALA A 32 -0.82 3.77 13.49
N SER A 33 -1.92 3.84 12.73
CA SER A 33 -3.30 3.84 13.24
C SER A 33 -4.02 2.50 13.11
N LEU A 34 -3.35 1.49 12.56
CA LEU A 34 -3.91 0.15 12.41
C LEU A 34 -4.16 -0.48 13.79
N GLU A 35 -5.24 -1.25 13.92
CA GLU A 35 -5.56 -1.97 15.16
C GLU A 35 -4.47 -3.00 15.48
N GLU A 36 -4.09 -3.79 14.47
CA GLU A 36 -2.92 -4.67 14.54
C GLU A 36 -1.70 -3.92 13.97
N PRO A 37 -0.57 -3.84 14.70
CA PRO A 37 0.62 -3.14 14.24
C PRO A 37 1.11 -3.62 12.87
N TYR A 38 1.63 -2.71 12.07
CA TYR A 38 2.29 -3.04 10.81
C TYR A 38 3.63 -3.76 11.05
N ASP A 39 3.80 -4.95 10.46
CA ASP A 39 5.04 -5.73 10.48
C ASP A 39 5.72 -5.65 9.10
N ALA A 40 6.77 -4.85 8.98
CA ALA A 40 7.48 -4.66 7.71
C ALA A 40 8.13 -5.94 7.14
N GLY A 41 8.24 -7.02 7.91
CA GLY A 41 8.75 -8.32 7.46
C GLY A 41 7.68 -9.24 6.87
N LYS A 42 6.40 -8.97 7.10
CA LYS A 42 5.26 -9.83 6.71
C LYS A 42 4.19 -9.11 5.93
N ASP A 43 4.00 -7.84 6.21
CA ASP A 43 2.95 -7.03 5.65
C ASP A 43 3.45 -6.32 4.39
N VAL A 44 2.57 -6.23 3.40
CA VAL A 44 2.86 -5.51 2.15
C VAL A 44 1.77 -4.49 1.85
N VAL A 45 2.21 -3.26 1.64
CA VAL A 45 1.35 -2.17 1.16
C VAL A 45 1.44 -2.11 -0.36
N HIS A 46 0.30 -2.34 -1.03
CA HIS A 46 0.18 -2.27 -2.48
C HIS A 46 -0.51 -0.97 -2.91
N LEU A 47 0.00 -0.32 -3.95
CA LEU A 47 -0.78 0.67 -4.70
C LEU A 47 -1.70 -0.08 -5.68
N ALA A 48 -2.94 -0.29 -5.29
CA ALA A 48 -3.95 -1.00 -6.08
C ALA A 48 -4.51 -0.16 -7.24
N GLY A 49 -4.45 1.17 -7.14
CA GLY A 49 -4.96 2.06 -8.18
C GLY A 49 -4.52 3.51 -8.01
N CYS A 50 -4.48 4.24 -9.12
CA CYS A 50 -4.21 5.67 -9.15
C CYS A 50 -5.11 6.34 -10.19
N GLU A 51 -5.87 7.34 -9.76
CA GLU A 51 -6.75 8.13 -10.61
C GLU A 51 -6.28 9.58 -10.65
N ARG A 52 -6.43 10.21 -11.83
CA ARG A 52 -6.16 11.63 -12.02
C ARG A 52 -7.37 12.28 -12.68
N ASP A 53 -8.20 12.92 -11.87
CA ASP A 53 -9.37 13.69 -12.32
C ASP A 53 -9.57 14.92 -11.41
N GLY A 54 -9.03 16.07 -11.82
CA GLY A 54 -8.94 17.30 -11.02
C GLY A 54 -8.07 17.22 -9.75
N CYS A 55 -7.83 16.01 -9.25
CA CYS A 55 -7.05 15.62 -8.09
C CYS A 55 -6.31 14.31 -8.38
N TYR A 56 -5.34 13.97 -7.54
CA TYR A 56 -4.71 12.65 -7.53
C TYR A 56 -5.36 11.82 -6.42
N ARG A 57 -5.87 10.65 -6.77
CA ARG A 57 -6.40 9.68 -5.80
C ARG A 57 -5.57 8.40 -5.87
N TYR A 58 -4.96 8.03 -4.76
CA TYR A 58 -4.15 6.83 -4.62
C TYR A 58 -4.86 5.82 -3.73
N HIS A 59 -5.03 4.61 -4.22
CA HIS A 59 -5.74 3.53 -3.54
C HIS A 59 -4.71 2.52 -3.06
N TYR A 60 -4.52 2.45 -1.75
CA TYR A 60 -3.61 1.51 -1.11
C TYR A 60 -4.37 0.39 -0.43
N THR A 61 -3.82 -0.82 -0.49
CA THR A 61 -4.30 -1.99 0.23
C THR A 61 -3.17 -2.58 1.06
N LEU A 62 -3.50 -3.06 2.26
CA LEU A 62 -2.57 -3.78 3.12
C LEU A 62 -2.89 -5.27 3.04
N ASP A 63 -1.91 -6.06 2.62
CA ASP A 63 -1.95 -7.52 2.69
C ASP A 63 -1.11 -7.98 3.87
N ARG A 64 -1.75 -8.70 4.81
CA ARG A 64 -1.12 -9.23 6.03
C ARG A 64 -0.75 -10.72 5.93
N SER A 65 -0.70 -11.28 4.72
CA SER A 65 -0.56 -12.72 4.52
C SER A 65 0.53 -13.10 3.52
N VAL A 66 1.67 -12.41 3.55
CA VAL A 66 2.85 -12.94 2.85
C VAL A 66 3.36 -14.16 3.63
N LYS A 67 2.85 -15.33 3.24
CA LYS A 67 3.58 -16.59 3.38
C LYS A 67 5.01 -16.35 2.89
N ASP A 68 5.99 -16.76 3.68
CA ASP A 68 7.41 -16.71 3.37
C ASP A 68 7.73 -16.82 1.87
N PRO A 69 8.61 -15.99 1.29
CA PRO A 69 9.07 -16.14 -0.09
C PRO A 69 9.94 -17.40 -0.33
N GLY A 70 9.72 -18.49 0.42
CA GLY A 70 10.45 -19.75 0.38
C GLY A 70 9.68 -20.95 -0.19
N GLU A 71 8.50 -20.78 -0.78
CA GLU A 71 7.81 -21.86 -1.49
C GLU A 71 8.12 -21.77 -3.00
N GLU A 72 9.40 -21.98 -3.33
CA GLU A 72 9.81 -22.44 -4.65
C GLU A 72 9.01 -23.73 -4.92
N LYS A 73 8.12 -23.72 -5.91
CA LYS A 73 7.41 -24.93 -6.35
C LYS A 73 8.43 -25.90 -6.95
N ALA A 74 9.10 -26.65 -6.11
CA ALA A 74 9.75 -27.88 -6.47
C ALA A 74 8.67 -28.86 -6.97
N GLY A 75 8.78 -29.29 -8.22
CA GLY A 75 8.08 -30.48 -8.69
C GLY A 75 7.39 -30.33 -10.05
N THR A 76 8.16 -30.44 -11.12
CA THR A 76 7.71 -31.25 -12.25
C THR A 76 8.89 -32.09 -12.69
N PRO A 77 8.97 -33.39 -12.30
CA PRO A 77 9.89 -34.28 -12.95
C PRO A 77 9.38 -34.58 -14.36
N VAL A 78 10.32 -34.57 -15.30
CA VAL A 78 10.18 -34.91 -16.72
C VAL A 78 9.87 -36.39 -16.88
#